data_AF-A0A2T2Y996-F1
#
_entry.id   AF-A0A2T2Y996-F1
#
_cell.length_a   1.000
_cell.length_b   1.000
_cell.length_c   1.000
_cell.angle_alpha   90.00
_cell.angle_beta   90.00
_cell.angle_gamma   90.00
#
_symmetry.space_group_name_H-M   'P 1'
#
loop_
_entity.id
_entity.type
_entity.pdbx_description
1 polymer ?
#
loop_
_entity_poly.entity_id
_entity_poly.type
_entity_poly.pdbx_seq_one_letter_code
_entity_poly.pdbx_strand_id
1 'polypeptide(L)' 'MPGLLDHIFDNVDIEKLNRKEIMSYTAYISEISQQNLPLDKKLKFLTIQIRLQRRLLNLDADQFKLDKELLYTLK' A
#
# COMPACT_ATOMS: atom_id res chain seq x y z
N MET A 1 -7.43 7.09 22.56
CA MET A 1 -7.37 5.62 22.41
C MET A 1 -6.94 5.29 20.99
N PRO A 2 -5.91 4.46 20.78
CA PRO A 2 -5.61 3.95 19.45
C PRO A 2 -6.85 3.17 18.97
N GLY A 3 -7.40 3.58 17.83
CA GLY A 3 -8.54 2.88 17.23
C GLY A 3 -8.08 1.55 16.65
N LEU A 4 -9.01 0.65 16.36
CA LEU A 4 -8.74 -0.61 15.64
C LEU A 4 -7.90 -0.36 14.37
N LEU A 5 -8.18 0.75 13.68
CA LEU A 5 -7.42 1.24 12.52
C LEU A 5 -5.95 1.51 12.82
N ASP A 6 -5.69 2.23 13.91
CA ASP A 6 -4.32 2.54 14.32
C ASP A 6 -3.55 1.24 14.56
N HIS A 7 -4.18 0.26 15.22
CA HIS A 7 -3.58 -1.04 15.47
C HIS A 7 -3.32 -1.87 14.21
N ILE A 8 -4.26 -1.87 13.25
CA ILE A 8 -4.10 -2.59 11.97
C ILE A 8 -2.89 -2.02 11.21
N PHE A 9 -2.82 -0.70 11.04
CA PHE A 9 -1.76 -0.09 10.24
C PHE A 9 -0.40 -0.02 10.96
N ASP A 10 -0.38 -0.04 12.29
CA ASP A 10 0.88 -0.10 13.05
C ASP A 10 1.53 -1.49 12.98
N ASN A 11 0.76 -2.55 12.71
CA ASN A 11 1.25 -3.93 12.60
C ASN A 11 1.31 -4.46 11.17
N VAL A 12 0.89 -3.67 10.17
CA VAL A 12 0.91 -4.12 8.78
C VAL A 12 2.33 -4.07 8.22
N ASP A 13 2.83 -5.20 7.75
CA ASP A 13 4.10 -5.27 7.02
C ASP A 13 3.86 -4.95 5.55
N ILE A 14 3.95 -3.66 5.20
CA ILE A 14 3.65 -3.14 3.86
C ILE A 14 4.49 -3.82 2.78
N GLU A 15 5.72 -4.23 3.08
CA GLU A 15 6.62 -4.83 2.09
C GLU A 15 6.17 -6.23 1.67
N LYS A 16 5.41 -6.93 2.52
CA LYS A 16 4.88 -8.27 2.19
C LYS A 16 3.54 -8.25 1.47
N LEU A 17 2.91 -7.07 1.34
CA LEU A 17 1.60 -6.97 0.73
C LEU A 17 1.66 -7.22 -0.77
N ASN A 18 0.69 -7.99 -1.25
CA ASN A 18 0.46 -8.20 -2.68
C ASN A 18 -0.44 -7.10 -3.27
N ARG A 19 -0.55 -7.07 -4.60
CA ARG A 19 -1.30 -6.04 -5.34
C ARG A 19 -2.76 -5.92 -4.89
N LYS A 20 -3.44 -7.05 -4.63
CA LYS A 20 -4.85 -7.05 -4.20
C LYS A 20 -4.99 -6.45 -2.80
N GLU A 21 -4.14 -6.85 -1.89
CA GLU A 21 -4.12 -6.34 -0.51
C GLU A 21 -3.85 -4.83 -0.50
N ILE A 22 -2.88 -4.36 -1.28
CA ILE A 22 -2.56 -2.93 -1.41
C ILE A 22 -3.78 -2.14 -1.90
N MET A 23 -4.51 -2.65 -2.90
CA MET A 23 -5.73 -2.00 -3.39
C MET A 23 -6.82 -1.96 -2.32
N SER A 24 -7.03 -3.05 -1.58
CA SER A 24 -8.00 -3.10 -0.47
C SER A 24 -7.65 -2.09 0.62
N TYR A 25 -6.38 -2.02 1.06
CA TYR A 25 -5.95 -1.04 2.05
C TYR A 25 -6.08 0.41 1.54
N THR A 26 -5.81 0.64 0.25
CA THR A 26 -5.96 1.97 -0.35
C THR A 26 -7.43 2.42 -0.40
N ALA A 27 -8.35 1.51 -0.77
CA ALA A 27 -9.79 1.79 -0.76
C ALA A 27 -10.26 2.13 0.66
N TYR A 28 -9.79 1.36 1.65
CA TYR A 28 -10.14 1.58 3.05
C TYR A 28 -9.62 2.91 3.59
N ILE A 29 -8.37 3.29 3.27
CA ILE A 29 -7.82 4.60 3.62
C ILE A 29 -8.62 5.73 2.96
N SER A 30 -9.08 5.54 1.72
CA SER A 30 -9.92 6.52 1.03
C SER A 30 -11.26 6.74 1.75
N GLU A 31 -11.94 5.66 2.18
CA GLU A 31 -13.19 5.76 2.95
C GLU A 31 -12.97 6.46 4.30
N ILE A 32 -11.89 6.14 4.99
CA ILE A 32 -11.53 6.74 6.28
C ILE A 32 -11.20 8.23 6.11
N SER A 33 -10.51 8.59 5.04
CA SER A 33 -10.11 9.99 4.76
C SER A 33 -11.29 10.91 4.46
N GLN A 34 -12.44 10.36 4.05
CA GLN A 34 -13.70 11.11 3.88
C GLN A 34 -14.37 11.45 5.22
N GLN A 35 -13.98 10.79 6.31
CA GLN A 35 -14.48 11.10 7.65
C GLN A 35 -13.79 12.35 8.21
N ASN A 36 -14.46 13.04 9.14
CA ASN A 36 -13.92 14.22 9.78
C ASN A 36 -12.88 13.84 10.86
N LEU A 37 -11.71 13.40 10.40
CA LEU A 37 -10.60 13.00 11.25
C LEU A 37 -9.79 14.22 11.72
N PRO A 38 -9.23 14.17 12.95
CA PRO A 38 -8.26 15.15 13.40
C PRO A 38 -6.98 15.07 12.55
N LEU A 39 -6.26 16.20 12.46
CA LEU A 39 -5.17 16.42 11.50
C LEU A 39 -4.01 15.41 11.64
N ASP A 40 -3.69 15.04 12.88
CA ASP A 40 -2.69 14.03 13.23
C ASP A 40 -3.00 12.67 12.59
N LYS A 41 -4.26 12.23 12.66
CA LYS A 41 -4.70 10.98 12.04
C LYS A 41 -4.68 11.06 10.52
N LYS A 42 -5.10 12.21 9.95
CA LYS A 42 -5.02 12.43 8.49
C LYS A 42 -3.60 12.30 7.97
N LEU A 43 -2.62 12.93 8.65
CA LEU A 43 -1.21 12.82 8.28
C LEU A 43 -0.69 11.38 8.35
N LYS A 44 -1.08 10.64 9.40
CA LYS A 44 -0.70 9.22 9.55
C LYS A 44 -1.22 8.38 8.38
N PHE A 45 -2.51 8.48 8.05
CA PHE A 45 -3.11 7.73 6.95
C PHE A 45 -2.56 8.12 5.57
N LEU A 46 -2.30 9.40 5.33
CA LEU A 46 -1.64 9.85 4.09
C LEU A 46 -0.23 9.26 3.95
N THR A 47 0.52 9.20 5.05
CA THR A 47 1.86 8.59 5.05
C THR A 47 1.79 7.11 4.70
N ILE A 48 0.82 6.39 5.27
CA ILE A 48 0.58 4.98 4.95
C ILE A 48 0.18 4.81 3.48
N GLN A 49 -0.68 5.68 2.96
CA GLN A 49 -1.11 5.65 1.55
C GLN A 49 0.08 5.82 0.60
N ILE A 50 0.99 6.75 0.88
CA ILE A 50 2.22 6.93 0.09
C ILE A 50 3.07 5.66 0.11
N ARG A 51 3.22 5.00 1.28
CA ARG A 51 4.00 3.76 1.39
C ARG A 51 3.37 2.62 0.58
N LEU A 52 2.05 2.47 0.63
CA LEU A 52 1.30 1.50 -0.17
C LEU A 52 1.48 1.73 -1.68
N GLN A 53 1.39 2.99 -2.13
CA GLN A 53 1.60 3.34 -3.54
C GLN A 53 3.04 3.05 -4.00
N ARG A 54 4.05 3.33 -3.16
CA ARG A 54 5.44 2.96 -3.47
C ARG A 54 5.62 1.45 -3.60
N ARG A 55 4.99 0.67 -2.72
CA ARG A 55 5.05 -0.80 -2.83
C ARG A 55 4.42 -1.30 -4.12
N LEU A 56 3.28 -0.73 -4.52
CA LEU A 56 2.64 -1.06 -5.79
C LEU A 56 3.57 -0.80 -6.99
N LEU A 57 4.23 0.36 -7.01
CA LEU A 57 5.22 0.68 -8.03
C LEU A 57 6.39 -0.31 -8.04
N ASN A 58 6.87 -0.76 -6.89
CA ASN A 58 7.93 -1.76 -6.80
C ASN A 58 7.47 -3.11 -7.37
N LEU A 59 6.25 -3.56 -7.04
CA LEU A 59 5.69 -4.79 -7.60
C LEU A 59 5.58 -4.73 -9.12
N ASP A 60 5.15 -3.58 -9.66
CA ASP A 60 5.03 -3.38 -11.10
C ASP A 60 6.41 -3.36 -11.79
N ALA A 61 7.41 -2.76 -11.14
CA ALA A 61 8.79 -2.76 -11.63
C ALA A 61 9.43 -4.15 -11.59
N ASP A 62 9.16 -4.94 -10.55
CA ASP A 62 9.64 -6.31 -10.41
C ASP A 62 9.00 -7.23 -11.48
N GLN A 63 7.70 -7.08 -11.72
CA GLN A 63 7.01 -7.79 -12.81
C GLN A 63 7.62 -7.46 -14.17
N PHE A 64 7.88 -6.18 -14.44
CA PHE A 64 8.48 -5.75 -15.71
C PHE A 64 9.89 -6.33 -15.93
N LYS A 65 10.70 -6.43 -14.87
CA LYS A 65 12.02 -7.07 -14.94
C LYS A 65 11.89 -8.56 -15.26
N LEU A 66 10.97 -9.25 -14.58
CA LEU A 66 10.71 -10.68 -14.82
C LEU A 66 10.28 -10.94 -16.27
N ASP A 67 9.34 -10.16 -16.78
CA ASP A 67 8.84 -10.28 -18.15
C ASP A 67 9.96 -10.06 -19.17
N LYS A 68 10.87 -9.11 -18.89
CA LYS A 68 12.04 -8.84 -19.72
C LYS A 68 13.01 -10.03 -19.73
N GLU A 69 13.35 -10.59 -18.57
CA GLU A 69 14.26 -11.74 -18.45
C GLU A 69 13.73 -12.97 -19.19
N LEU A 70 12.43 -13.28 -19.05
CA LEU A 70 11.78 -14.38 -19.76
C LEU A 70 11.90 -14.23 -21.28
N LEU A 71 11.77 -13.01 -21.79
CA LEU A 71 11.89 -12.69 -23.22
C LEU A 71 13.30 -12.91 -23.76
N TYR A 72 14.34 -12.76 -22.93
CA TYR A 72 15.73 -13.05 -23.31
C TYR A 72 16.07 -14.55 -23.21
N THR A 73 15.43 -15.30 -22.32
CA THR A 73 15.65 -16.76 -22.21
C THR A 73 14.94 -17.59 -23.28
N LEU A 74 13.97 -16.99 -24.00
CA LEU A 74 13.22 -17.65 -25.09
C LEU A 74 13.80 -17.36 -26.48
N LYS A 75 14.95 -16.66 -26.58
CA LYS A 75 15.72 -16.45 -27.82
C LYS A 75 16.95 -17.35 -27.85
#